data_AF-A0A496BBA0-F1
#
_entry.id   AF-A0A496BBA0-F1
#
_cell.length_a   1.000
_cell.length_b   1.000
_cell.length_c   1.000
_cell.angle_alpha   90.00
_cell.angle_beta   90.00
_cell.angle_gamma   90.00
#
_symmetry.space_group_name_H-M   'P 1'
#
loop_
_entity.id
_entity.type
_entity.pdbx_description
1 polymer ?
#
loop_
_entity_poly.entity_id
_entity_poly.type
_entity_poly.pdbx_seq_one_letter_code
_entity_poly.pdbx_strand_id
1 'polypeptide(L)'
;MRYASLHKFSVFCLLFVVVVGCTGSTATVRLSPATRAELDSILNTLQARYDLTGSLKITRMMVTIEEGDRSEEIRELLWYKKSENGGELLQIQALGPMNEPRGVAIANQDENLFLIRLLNEQKAYLGPLSDGALREIFGVDLRVSDVLSAIFANPFLDGRTDEFISVESSGAKFVIARSGSQKEHVETITLFIRDGEPRVAEWHIHDENGTLQQRAAFSDYRPVSGILRPHKVEIERPLDQTRVAVKIAKVELNVEIKDSKFDVEPFLGEDIEIIPLSELTEQ
;
A
#
# COMPACT_ATOMS: atom_id res chain seq x y z
N MET A 1 -53.57 31.30 29.20
CA MET A 1 -54.92 31.05 29.76
C MET A 1 -55.89 30.89 28.60
N ARG A 2 -56.52 29.70 28.49
CA ARG A 2 -57.85 29.35 27.90
C ARG A 2 -58.20 29.81 26.46
N TYR A 3 -58.93 29.06 25.63
CA TYR A 3 -59.24 27.64 25.34
C TYR A 3 -60.30 27.68 24.21
N ALA A 4 -60.46 26.57 23.47
CA ALA A 4 -61.62 26.20 22.61
C ALA A 4 -61.69 26.86 21.22
N SER A 5 -62.17 26.25 20.13
CA SER A 5 -62.73 24.91 19.80
C SER A 5 -62.86 24.89 18.26
N LEU A 6 -62.28 23.94 17.52
CA LEU A 6 -62.92 22.71 16.99
C LEU A 6 -64.12 22.93 16.05
N HIS A 7 -63.94 22.67 14.74
CA HIS A 7 -64.90 22.08 13.79
C HIS A 7 -64.12 21.61 12.54
N LYS A 8 -63.77 20.33 12.44
CA LYS A 8 -64.46 19.29 11.66
C LYS A 8 -64.80 19.71 10.21
N PHE A 9 -63.99 19.28 9.25
CA PHE A 9 -64.50 18.72 8.00
C PHE A 9 -63.58 17.61 7.51
N SER A 10 -64.14 16.40 7.51
CA SER A 10 -63.63 15.20 6.89
C SER A 10 -63.89 15.30 5.39
N VAL A 11 -62.85 15.21 4.56
CA VAL A 11 -62.99 14.65 3.20
C VAL A 11 -61.80 13.73 2.94
N PHE A 12 -62.20 12.47 2.87
CA PHE A 12 -61.52 11.28 2.45
C PHE A 12 -60.95 11.46 1.03
N CYS A 13 -59.64 11.40 0.85
CA CYS A 13 -59.03 11.08 -0.44
C CYS A 13 -57.83 10.15 -0.19
N LEU A 14 -58.13 8.86 -0.18
CA LEU A 14 -57.17 7.78 -0.38
C LEU A 14 -56.38 8.06 -1.67
N LEU A 15 -55.08 8.25 -1.54
CA LEU A 15 -54.14 8.12 -2.63
C LEU A 15 -53.11 7.09 -2.18
N PHE A 16 -53.39 5.82 -2.53
CA PHE A 16 -52.46 4.72 -2.45
C PHE A 16 -51.29 5.03 -3.40
N VAL A 17 -50.23 5.62 -2.88
CA VAL A 17 -48.94 5.62 -3.56
C VAL A 17 -48.38 4.21 -3.38
N VAL A 18 -48.49 3.42 -4.45
CA VAL A 18 -47.76 2.17 -4.60
C VAL A 18 -46.28 2.54 -4.66
N VAL A 19 -45.61 2.53 -3.52
CA VAL A 19 -44.15 2.48 -3.47
C VAL A 19 -43.78 1.07 -3.93
N VAL A 20 -43.53 0.92 -5.23
CA VAL A 20 -42.79 -0.21 -5.76
C VAL A 20 -41.38 -0.09 -5.18
N GLY A 21 -41.19 -0.72 -4.02
CA GLY A 21 -39.88 -0.95 -3.48
C GLY A 21 -39.14 -1.87 -4.44
N CYS A 22 -38.29 -1.29 -5.28
CA CYS A 22 -37.13 -2.00 -5.81
C CYS A 22 -36.24 -2.31 -4.61
N THR A 23 -36.57 -3.37 -3.87
CA THR A 23 -35.62 -4.05 -2.99
C THR A 23 -34.59 -4.69 -3.91
N GLY A 24 -33.56 -3.92 -4.26
CA GLY A 24 -32.32 -4.48 -4.77
C GLY A 24 -31.82 -5.43 -3.69
N SER A 25 -32.06 -6.72 -3.90
CA SER A 25 -31.36 -7.78 -3.19
C SER A 25 -29.86 -7.52 -3.40
N THR A 26 -29.21 -6.94 -2.39
CA THR A 26 -27.77 -7.09 -2.24
C THR A 26 -27.56 -8.56 -1.96
N ALA A 27 -27.41 -9.35 -3.03
CA ALA A 27 -27.04 -10.74 -2.92
C ALA A 27 -25.76 -10.81 -2.06
N THR A 28 -25.89 -11.29 -0.84
CA THR A 28 -24.76 -11.57 0.03
C THR A 28 -23.99 -12.70 -0.66
N VAL A 29 -22.87 -12.33 -1.28
CA VAL A 29 -21.99 -13.26 -1.97
C VAL A 29 -21.53 -14.29 -0.94
N ARG A 30 -22.04 -15.52 -1.04
CA ARG A 30 -21.68 -16.60 -0.13
C ARG A 30 -20.29 -17.09 -0.49
N LEU A 31 -19.35 -16.90 0.44
CA LEU A 31 -18.01 -17.46 0.35
C LEU A 31 -18.06 -18.95 0.74
N SER A 32 -17.25 -19.75 0.06
CA SER A 32 -17.06 -21.18 0.32
C SER A 32 -15.57 -21.46 0.53
N PRO A 33 -15.17 -22.47 1.33
CA PRO A 33 -13.76 -22.82 1.47
C PRO A 33 -13.12 -23.07 0.10
N ALA A 34 -11.97 -22.45 -0.17
CA ALA A 34 -11.20 -22.70 -1.37
C ALA A 34 -10.25 -23.88 -1.17
N THR A 35 -9.86 -24.55 -2.25
CA THR A 35 -8.88 -25.63 -2.17
C THR A 35 -7.47 -25.08 -2.07
N ARG A 36 -6.57 -25.82 -1.41
CA ARG A 36 -5.15 -25.46 -1.33
C ARG A 36 -4.50 -25.36 -2.73
N ALA A 37 -4.86 -26.26 -3.65
CA ALA A 37 -4.34 -26.26 -5.01
C ALA A 37 -4.70 -25.00 -5.80
N GLU A 38 -5.93 -24.48 -5.66
CA GLU A 38 -6.33 -23.21 -6.28
C GLU A 38 -5.50 -22.04 -5.72
N LEU A 39 -5.28 -22.03 -4.41
CA LEU A 39 -4.48 -21.01 -3.75
C LEU A 39 -3.01 -21.07 -4.17
N ASP A 40 -2.41 -22.26 -4.22
CA ASP A 40 -1.01 -22.43 -4.64
C ASP A 40 -0.80 -21.89 -6.06
N SER A 41 -1.75 -22.11 -6.98
CA SER A 41 -1.67 -21.53 -8.32
C SER A 41 -1.66 -19.99 -8.31
N ILE A 42 -2.44 -19.38 -7.42
CA ILE A 42 -2.48 -17.91 -7.25
C ILE A 42 -1.15 -17.41 -6.70
N LEU A 43 -0.68 -18.02 -5.60
CA LEU A 43 0.57 -17.65 -4.93
C LEU A 43 1.77 -17.79 -5.87
N ASN A 44 1.86 -18.91 -6.60
CA ASN A 44 2.90 -19.13 -7.59
C ASN A 44 2.90 -18.08 -8.69
N THR A 45 1.73 -17.62 -9.13
CA THR A 45 1.63 -16.56 -10.15
C THR A 45 2.12 -15.21 -9.61
N LEU A 46 1.72 -14.85 -8.38
CA LEU A 46 2.19 -13.61 -7.74
C LEU A 46 3.71 -13.63 -7.51
N GLN A 47 4.23 -14.77 -7.04
CA GLN A 47 5.67 -14.98 -6.85
C GLN A 47 6.42 -14.90 -8.18
N ALA A 48 5.96 -15.59 -9.22
CA ALA A 48 6.59 -15.56 -10.54
C ALA A 48 6.68 -14.15 -11.12
N ARG A 49 5.66 -13.30 -10.94
CA ARG A 49 5.71 -11.89 -11.38
C ARG A 49 6.80 -11.10 -10.65
N TYR A 50 7.00 -11.36 -9.36
CA TYR A 50 8.10 -10.75 -8.60
C TYR A 50 9.46 -11.31 -9.05
N ASP A 51 9.59 -12.62 -9.22
CA ASP A 51 10.83 -13.27 -9.65
C ASP A 51 11.29 -12.81 -11.04
N LEU A 52 10.34 -12.61 -11.97
CA LEU A 52 10.61 -12.08 -13.31
C LEU A 52 11.01 -10.59 -13.33
N THR A 53 10.98 -9.90 -12.18
CA THR A 53 11.39 -8.49 -12.06
C THR A 53 12.73 -8.41 -11.34
N GLY A 54 13.81 -8.32 -12.13
CA GLY A 54 15.16 -8.05 -11.62
C GLY A 54 15.39 -6.57 -11.33
N SER A 55 14.72 -5.68 -12.05
CA SER A 55 14.74 -4.24 -11.78
C SER A 55 13.43 -3.57 -12.19
N LEU A 56 13.14 -2.43 -11.56
CA LEU A 56 11.95 -1.63 -11.82
C LEU A 56 12.31 -0.15 -11.72
N LYS A 57 11.85 0.63 -12.70
CA LYS A 57 12.06 2.07 -12.76
C LYS A 57 10.74 2.78 -13.04
N ILE A 58 10.26 3.57 -12.09
CA ILE A 58 9.09 4.45 -12.26
C ILE A 58 9.61 5.87 -12.48
N THR A 59 9.30 6.44 -13.65
CA THR A 59 9.76 7.79 -14.04
C THR A 59 8.68 8.85 -13.99
N ARG A 60 7.43 8.43 -13.76
CA ARG A 60 6.29 9.34 -13.59
C ARG A 60 5.36 8.74 -12.53
N MET A 61 5.63 9.09 -11.27
CA MET A 61 4.78 8.77 -10.12
C MET A 61 4.24 10.06 -9.52
N MET A 62 2.98 10.04 -9.10
CA MET A 62 2.38 11.06 -8.26
C MET A 62 1.95 10.42 -6.96
N VAL A 63 2.39 10.99 -5.84
CA VAL A 63 2.03 10.56 -4.50
C VAL A 63 1.25 11.69 -3.85
N THR A 64 0.02 11.41 -3.42
CA THR A 64 -0.78 12.32 -2.61
C THR A 64 -0.75 11.81 -1.18
N ILE A 65 -0.34 12.65 -0.23
CA ILE A 65 -0.34 12.35 1.20
C ILE A 65 -1.38 13.25 1.85
N GLU A 66 -2.35 12.66 2.53
CA GLU A 66 -3.36 13.34 3.33
C GLU A 66 -3.12 12.97 4.80
N GLU A 67 -3.01 13.97 5.68
CA GLU A 67 -2.85 13.80 7.12
C GLU A 67 -3.76 14.80 7.84
N GLY A 68 -4.83 14.29 8.46
CA GLY A 68 -5.91 15.14 9.00
C GLY A 68 -6.49 16.06 7.92
N ASP A 69 -6.40 17.37 8.12
CA ASP A 69 -6.88 18.39 7.15
C ASP A 69 -5.82 18.81 6.11
N ARG A 70 -4.60 18.27 6.21
CA ARG A 70 -3.50 18.61 5.30
C ARG A 70 -3.46 17.64 4.14
N SER A 71 -3.20 18.16 2.94
CA SER A 71 -2.99 17.35 1.75
C SER A 71 -1.81 17.91 0.95
N GLU A 72 -0.91 17.04 0.53
CA GLU A 72 0.24 17.38 -0.30
C GLU A 72 0.29 16.43 -1.50
N GLU A 73 0.65 16.97 -2.66
CA GLU A 73 0.87 16.18 -3.88
C GLU A 73 2.34 16.33 -4.30
N ILE A 74 3.04 15.19 -4.38
CA ILE A 74 4.48 15.09 -4.59
C ILE A 74 4.74 14.25 -5.84
N ARG A 75 5.58 14.77 -6.73
CA ARG A 75 6.09 13.97 -7.86
C ARG A 75 7.28 13.17 -7.40
N GLU A 76 7.29 11.90 -7.74
CA GLU A 76 8.37 10.99 -7.33
C GLU A 76 8.91 10.16 -8.49
N LEU A 77 10.16 9.74 -8.32
CA LEU A 77 10.83 8.74 -9.13
C LEU A 77 11.21 7.58 -8.21
N LEU A 78 11.09 6.36 -8.72
CA LEU A 78 11.42 5.15 -7.95
C LEU A 78 12.32 4.25 -8.79
N TRP A 79 13.38 3.75 -8.16
CA TRP A 79 14.25 2.72 -8.71
C TRP A 79 14.31 1.57 -7.72
N TYR A 80 14.10 0.36 -8.23
CA TYR A 80 14.27 -0.89 -7.51
C TYR A 80 15.19 -1.82 -8.30
N LYS A 81 16.05 -2.57 -7.62
CA LYS A 81 16.90 -3.60 -8.21
C LYS A 81 17.14 -4.73 -7.22
N LYS A 82 17.08 -5.98 -7.70
CA LYS A 82 17.65 -7.14 -7.01
C LYS A 82 19.17 -7.12 -7.20
N SER A 83 19.91 -7.08 -6.11
CA SER A 83 21.37 -7.08 -6.14
C SER A 83 21.90 -8.45 -6.58
N GLU A 84 23.17 -8.49 -6.98
CA GLU A 84 23.85 -9.74 -7.32
C GLU A 84 24.02 -10.66 -6.09
N ASN A 85 23.99 -10.08 -4.88
CA ASN A 85 24.07 -10.80 -3.61
C ASN A 85 22.70 -11.30 -3.12
N GLY A 86 21.62 -11.03 -3.86
CA GLY A 86 20.27 -11.44 -3.52
C GLY A 86 19.51 -10.49 -2.58
N GLY A 87 20.09 -9.35 -2.22
CA GLY A 87 19.41 -8.29 -1.49
C GLY A 87 18.56 -7.39 -2.40
N GLU A 88 17.73 -6.56 -1.78
CA GLU A 88 16.89 -5.59 -2.47
C GLU A 88 17.39 -4.16 -2.26
N LEU A 89 17.49 -3.44 -3.38
CA LEU A 89 17.95 -2.06 -3.43
C LEU A 89 16.79 -1.18 -3.91
N LEU A 90 16.49 -0.13 -3.15
CA LEU A 90 15.41 0.81 -3.45
C LEU A 90 15.90 2.24 -3.28
N GLN A 91 15.56 3.10 -4.23
CA GLN A 91 15.67 4.54 -4.09
C GLN A 91 14.36 5.20 -4.51
N ILE A 92 13.86 6.10 -3.67
CA ILE A 92 12.77 7.02 -3.97
C ILE A 92 13.32 8.43 -3.98
N GLN A 93 12.94 9.23 -4.98
CA GLN A 93 13.35 10.61 -5.10
C GLN A 93 12.12 11.50 -5.28
N ALA A 94 11.89 12.39 -4.32
CA ALA A 94 10.87 13.43 -4.38
C ALA A 94 11.36 14.62 -5.21
N LEU A 95 10.48 15.16 -6.04
CA LEU A 95 10.75 16.25 -6.97
C LEU A 95 9.92 17.50 -6.61
N GLY A 96 10.56 18.65 -6.73
CA GLY A 96 9.91 19.95 -6.59
C GLY A 96 9.17 20.37 -7.87
N PRO A 97 8.58 21.57 -7.90
CA PRO A 97 7.72 22.05 -9.00
C PRO A 97 8.40 22.12 -10.37
N MET A 98 9.72 22.29 -10.43
CA MET A 98 10.50 22.36 -11.67
C MET A 98 11.24 21.05 -11.99
N ASN A 99 10.87 19.94 -11.33
CA ASN A 99 11.53 18.63 -11.37
C ASN A 99 12.94 18.60 -10.77
N GLU A 100 13.28 19.60 -9.95
CA GLU A 100 14.49 19.57 -9.14
C GLU A 100 14.35 18.54 -8.00
N PRO A 101 15.38 17.76 -7.66
CA PRO A 101 15.34 16.86 -6.50
C PRO A 101 15.12 17.65 -5.19
N ARG A 102 14.21 17.19 -4.34
CA ARG A 102 13.90 17.79 -3.03
C ARG A 102 14.20 16.86 -1.87
N GLY A 103 13.99 15.57 -2.08
CA GLY A 103 14.29 14.55 -1.09
C GLY A 103 14.73 13.26 -1.76
N VAL A 104 15.56 12.48 -1.07
CA VAL A 104 15.97 11.15 -1.49
C VAL A 104 15.84 10.21 -0.30
N ALA A 105 15.19 9.07 -0.51
CA ALA A 105 15.21 7.93 0.39
C ALA A 105 15.93 6.77 -0.28
N ILE A 106 16.83 6.09 0.43
CA ILE A 106 17.56 4.90 -0.05
C ILE A 106 17.41 3.80 0.99
N ALA A 107 17.04 2.62 0.53
CA ALA A 107 17.12 1.37 1.28
C ALA A 107 18.06 0.43 0.52
N ASN A 108 19.17 0.06 1.15
CA ASN A 108 20.18 -0.84 0.60
C ASN A 108 20.32 -2.04 1.54
N GLN A 109 19.72 -3.18 1.16
CA GLN A 109 19.74 -4.38 1.99
C GLN A 109 21.13 -5.04 2.04
N ASP A 110 21.92 -4.96 0.96
CA ASP A 110 23.28 -5.53 0.92
C ASP A 110 24.17 -4.91 1.99
N GLU A 111 24.03 -3.61 2.20
CA GLU A 111 24.79 -2.85 3.20
C GLU A 111 24.07 -2.73 4.55
N ASN A 112 22.83 -3.24 4.65
CA ASN A 112 21.94 -3.03 5.78
C ASN A 112 21.78 -1.53 6.14
N LEU A 113 21.60 -0.67 5.14
CA LEU A 113 21.54 0.78 5.31
C LEU A 113 20.21 1.39 4.85
N PHE A 114 19.79 2.41 5.59
CA PHE A 114 18.67 3.28 5.25
C PHE A 114 19.07 4.74 5.39
N LEU A 115 18.77 5.55 4.38
CA LEU A 115 19.03 6.99 4.33
C LEU A 115 17.77 7.74 3.94
N ILE A 116 17.48 8.84 4.62
CA ILE A 116 16.61 9.92 4.12
C ILE A 116 17.38 11.23 4.10
N ARG A 117 17.39 11.89 2.95
CA ARG A 117 18.01 13.20 2.76
C ARG A 117 16.98 14.21 2.32
N LEU A 118 16.76 15.24 3.12
CA LEU A 118 15.98 16.42 2.75
C LEU A 118 16.92 17.48 2.18
N LEU A 119 16.99 17.59 0.86
CA LEU A 119 18.03 18.34 0.16
C LEU A 119 17.99 19.86 0.43
N ASN A 120 16.84 20.38 0.86
CA ASN A 120 16.62 21.76 1.28
C ASN A 120 17.03 22.06 2.73
N GLU A 121 17.17 21.05 3.59
CA GLU A 121 17.29 21.23 5.05
C GLU A 121 18.70 20.95 5.59
N GLN A 122 19.67 20.61 4.74
CA GLN A 122 21.03 20.22 5.17
C GLN A 122 21.08 19.08 6.22
N LYS A 123 19.99 18.32 6.37
CA LYS A 123 19.89 17.15 7.25
C LYS A 123 19.79 15.84 6.49
N ALA A 124 20.50 14.84 6.98
CA ALA A 124 20.43 13.45 6.54
C ALA A 124 20.11 12.57 7.75
N TYR A 125 19.16 11.66 7.60
CA TYR A 125 18.85 10.65 8.58
C TYR A 125 19.42 9.33 8.10
N LEU A 126 20.30 8.71 8.89
CA LEU A 126 21.04 7.52 8.48
C LEU A 126 21.01 6.47 9.59
N GLY A 127 20.85 5.21 9.21
CA GLY A 127 20.97 4.11 10.15
C GLY A 127 20.74 2.75 9.49
N PRO A 128 20.64 1.68 10.29
CA PRO A 128 20.41 0.35 9.76
C PRO A 128 19.04 0.25 9.10
N LEU A 129 18.96 -0.54 8.02
CA LEU A 129 17.69 -0.86 7.39
C LEU A 129 16.84 -1.69 8.38
N SER A 130 15.72 -1.14 8.83
CA SER A 130 14.78 -1.82 9.70
C SER A 130 13.35 -1.47 9.35
N ASP A 131 12.42 -2.35 9.70
CA ASP A 131 10.98 -2.11 9.54
C ASP A 131 10.48 -0.89 10.34
N GLY A 132 11.22 -0.46 11.37
CA GLY A 132 10.88 0.72 12.20
C GLY A 132 11.45 2.06 11.70
N ALA A 133 12.41 2.04 10.77
CA ALA A 133 13.18 3.23 10.39
C ALA A 133 12.32 4.39 9.84
N LEU A 134 11.24 4.09 9.10
CA LEU A 134 10.34 5.13 8.57
C LEU A 134 9.37 5.66 9.64
N ARG A 135 9.02 4.83 10.63
CA ARG A 135 8.22 5.25 11.79
C ARG A 135 8.92 6.33 12.58
N GLU A 136 10.21 6.14 12.78
CA GLU A 136 11.06 7.05 13.55
C GLU A 136 11.16 8.44 12.90
N ILE A 137 11.18 8.52 11.57
CA ILE A 137 11.34 9.81 10.86
C ILE A 137 10.00 10.52 10.64
N PHE A 138 8.99 9.79 10.19
CA PHE A 138 7.74 10.41 9.72
C PHE A 138 6.58 10.24 10.69
N GLY A 139 6.76 9.52 11.81
CA GLY A 139 5.65 9.14 12.69
C GLY A 139 4.70 8.11 12.05
N VAL A 140 5.04 7.59 10.87
CA VAL A 140 4.23 6.63 10.11
C VAL A 140 4.90 5.27 10.19
N ASP A 141 4.26 4.28 10.82
CA ASP A 141 4.68 2.86 10.91
C ASP A 141 4.75 2.17 9.51
N LEU A 142 5.51 2.71 8.57
CA LEU A 142 5.66 2.17 7.22
C LEU A 142 6.86 1.22 7.23
N ARG A 143 6.66 -0.06 6.96
CA ARG A 143 7.80 -0.99 6.89
C ARG A 143 8.41 -0.99 5.50
N VAL A 144 9.68 -1.32 5.40
CA VAL A 144 10.34 -1.54 4.11
C VAL A 144 9.64 -2.65 3.34
N SER A 145 9.22 -3.70 4.06
CA SER A 145 8.40 -4.80 3.54
C SER A 145 7.02 -4.34 3.05
N ASP A 146 6.40 -3.34 3.68
CA ASP A 146 5.14 -2.76 3.21
C ASP A 146 5.33 -1.98 1.91
N VAL A 147 6.42 -1.24 1.78
CA VAL A 147 6.78 -0.50 0.56
C VAL A 147 6.98 -1.47 -0.60
N LEU A 148 7.74 -2.55 -0.40
CA LEU A 148 7.95 -3.58 -1.42
C LEU A 148 6.66 -4.32 -1.78
N SER A 149 5.89 -4.74 -0.77
CA SER A 149 4.58 -5.38 -0.97
C SER A 149 3.64 -4.47 -1.74
N ALA A 150 3.69 -3.15 -1.50
CA ALA A 150 2.91 -2.16 -2.22
C ALA A 150 3.38 -1.97 -3.68
N ILE A 151 4.69 -1.89 -3.92
CA ILE A 151 5.29 -1.77 -5.26
C ILE A 151 4.90 -2.97 -6.13
N PHE A 152 4.95 -4.18 -5.57
CA PHE A 152 4.70 -5.42 -6.31
C PHE A 152 3.26 -5.88 -6.29
N ALA A 153 2.42 -5.28 -5.43
CA ALA A 153 1.09 -5.78 -5.05
C ALA A 153 1.13 -7.28 -4.73
N ASN A 154 2.05 -7.67 -3.86
CA ASN A 154 2.19 -9.03 -3.39
C ASN A 154 2.43 -9.02 -1.87
N PRO A 155 1.38 -9.17 -1.05
CA PRO A 155 1.52 -9.21 0.41
C PRO A 155 2.21 -10.49 0.90
N PHE A 156 2.46 -11.48 0.03
CA PHE A 156 3.06 -12.76 0.39
C PHE A 156 4.59 -12.81 0.20
N LEU A 157 5.23 -11.69 -0.12
CA LEU A 157 6.70 -11.62 -0.29
C LEU A 157 7.48 -11.88 1.00
N ASP A 158 6.80 -11.80 2.14
CA ASP A 158 7.33 -12.18 3.44
C ASP A 158 7.44 -13.71 3.66
N GLY A 159 7.04 -14.52 2.67
CA GLY A 159 7.12 -15.98 2.71
C GLY A 159 6.02 -16.65 3.55
N ARG A 160 5.13 -15.89 4.23
CA ARG A 160 4.07 -16.45 5.08
C ARG A 160 2.91 -16.98 4.22
N THR A 161 3.12 -18.17 3.65
CA THR A 161 2.22 -18.81 2.67
C THR A 161 1.72 -20.19 3.10
N ASP A 162 2.16 -20.69 4.26
CA ASP A 162 1.85 -22.07 4.69
C ASP A 162 0.76 -22.14 5.77
N GLU A 163 0.56 -21.07 6.53
CA GLU A 163 -0.35 -21.05 7.69
C GLU A 163 -1.42 -19.95 7.54
N PHE A 164 -2.49 -20.29 6.83
CA PHE A 164 -3.67 -19.43 6.71
C PHE A 164 -4.71 -19.78 7.79
N ILE A 165 -5.31 -18.76 8.39
CA ILE A 165 -6.46 -18.90 9.29
C ILE A 165 -7.68 -19.37 8.50
N SER A 166 -7.92 -18.76 7.34
CA SER A 166 -8.97 -19.16 6.42
C SER A 166 -8.64 -18.79 4.98
N VAL A 167 -9.20 -19.55 4.05
CA VAL A 167 -9.13 -19.28 2.62
C VAL A 167 -10.52 -19.54 2.05
N GLU A 168 -11.19 -18.48 1.64
CA GLU A 168 -12.55 -18.55 1.13
C GLU A 168 -12.61 -17.97 -0.28
N SER A 169 -13.53 -18.51 -1.10
CA SER A 169 -13.75 -18.07 -2.47
C SER A 169 -15.23 -17.96 -2.81
N SER A 170 -15.54 -17.10 -3.78
CA SER A 170 -16.85 -17.06 -4.43
C SER A 170 -16.69 -16.59 -5.87
N GLY A 171 -16.87 -17.51 -6.81
CA GLY A 171 -16.57 -17.28 -8.22
C GLY A 171 -15.11 -16.86 -8.41
N ALA A 172 -14.90 -15.65 -8.90
CA ALA A 172 -13.58 -15.09 -9.16
C ALA A 172 -12.92 -14.41 -7.94
N LYS A 173 -13.64 -14.27 -6.81
CA LYS A 173 -13.13 -13.58 -5.61
C LYS A 173 -12.52 -14.59 -4.65
N PHE A 174 -11.35 -14.25 -4.09
CA PHE A 174 -10.73 -14.97 -2.98
C PHE A 174 -10.52 -14.01 -1.80
N VAL A 175 -10.70 -14.52 -0.59
CA VAL A 175 -10.43 -13.83 0.67
C VAL A 175 -9.57 -14.76 1.52
N ILE A 176 -8.39 -14.29 1.90
CA ILE A 176 -7.40 -15.05 2.67
C ILE A 176 -7.20 -14.33 3.99
N ALA A 177 -7.38 -15.04 5.11
CA ALA A 177 -7.03 -14.53 6.44
C ALA A 177 -5.77 -15.26 6.95
N ARG A 178 -4.82 -14.51 7.52
CA ARG A 178 -3.61 -15.06 8.16
C ARG A 178 -3.22 -14.27 9.38
N SER A 179 -2.39 -14.86 10.23
CA SER A 179 -1.76 -14.15 11.34
C SER A 179 -0.87 -13.03 10.80
N GLY A 180 -0.97 -11.85 11.42
CA GLY A 180 -0.12 -10.70 11.14
C GLY A 180 1.31 -10.89 11.61
N SER A 181 2.20 -10.00 11.18
CA SER A 181 3.62 -10.04 11.55
C SER A 181 3.83 -9.52 12.98
N GLN A 182 2.99 -8.59 13.42
CA GLN A 182 2.82 -8.24 14.82
C GLN A 182 1.96 -9.29 15.52
N LYS A 183 2.33 -9.60 16.76
CA LYS A 183 1.62 -10.57 17.59
C LYS A 183 0.14 -10.17 17.67
N GLU A 184 -0.75 -11.16 17.52
CA GLU A 184 -2.21 -11.00 17.67
C GLU A 184 -2.89 -10.13 16.59
N HIS A 185 -2.13 -9.58 15.63
CA HIS A 185 -2.71 -8.95 14.45
C HIS A 185 -3.23 -10.00 13.47
N VAL A 186 -4.23 -9.62 12.67
CA VAL A 186 -4.80 -10.46 11.60
C VAL A 186 -4.74 -9.69 10.29
N GLU A 187 -4.21 -10.34 9.26
CA GLU A 187 -4.20 -9.82 7.90
C GLU A 187 -5.30 -10.47 7.07
N THR A 188 -6.05 -9.67 6.33
CA THR A 188 -7.03 -10.13 5.34
C THR A 188 -6.64 -9.64 3.95
N ILE A 189 -6.41 -10.57 3.02
CA ILE A 189 -6.04 -10.29 1.64
C ILE A 189 -7.22 -10.66 0.75
N THR A 190 -7.74 -9.70 -0.01
CA THR A 190 -8.75 -9.94 -1.04
C THR A 190 -8.11 -9.95 -2.42
N LEU A 191 -8.37 -11.01 -3.19
CA LEU A 191 -7.92 -11.15 -4.57
C LEU A 191 -9.11 -11.33 -5.52
N PHE A 192 -8.92 -10.94 -6.77
CA PHE A 192 -9.80 -11.32 -7.88
C PHE A 192 -9.03 -11.98 -9.01
N ILE A 193 -9.59 -13.04 -9.57
CA ILE A 193 -9.12 -13.65 -10.82
C ILE A 193 -9.86 -12.97 -11.97
N ARG A 194 -9.13 -12.34 -12.90
CA ARG A 194 -9.71 -11.75 -14.11
C ARG A 194 -8.92 -12.20 -15.31
N ASP A 195 -9.59 -12.81 -16.28
CA ASP A 195 -8.96 -13.37 -17.47
C ASP A 195 -7.86 -14.40 -17.14
N GLY A 196 -8.08 -15.20 -16.07
CA GLY A 196 -7.11 -16.17 -15.56
C GLY A 196 -5.98 -15.58 -14.71
N GLU A 197 -5.89 -14.25 -14.60
CA GLU A 197 -4.81 -13.57 -13.89
C GLU A 197 -5.23 -13.13 -12.48
N PRO A 198 -4.54 -13.54 -11.41
CA PRO A 198 -4.81 -13.06 -10.06
C PRO A 198 -4.40 -11.60 -9.90
N ARG A 199 -5.24 -10.83 -9.20
CA ARG A 199 -5.00 -9.42 -8.86
C ARG A 199 -5.32 -9.23 -7.38
N VAL A 200 -4.34 -8.82 -6.58
CA VAL A 200 -4.60 -8.36 -5.22
C VAL A 200 -5.47 -7.11 -5.34
N ALA A 201 -6.55 -7.02 -4.59
CA ALA A 201 -7.43 -5.85 -4.60
C ALA A 201 -7.31 -5.07 -3.29
N GLU A 202 -7.31 -5.77 -2.17
CA GLU A 202 -7.22 -5.16 -0.86
C GLU A 202 -6.37 -6.01 0.07
N TRP A 203 -5.66 -5.36 0.99
CA TRP A 203 -4.92 -5.97 2.09
C TRP A 203 -5.20 -5.16 3.34
N HIS A 204 -5.87 -5.77 4.32
CA HIS A 204 -6.24 -5.15 5.57
C HIS A 204 -5.45 -5.76 6.72
N ILE A 205 -4.99 -4.94 7.65
CA ILE A 205 -4.33 -5.35 8.89
C ILE A 205 -5.20 -4.88 10.04
N HIS A 206 -5.65 -5.82 10.86
CA HIS A 206 -6.41 -5.55 12.08
C HIS A 206 -5.58 -5.94 13.31
N ASP A 207 -5.76 -5.23 14.40
CA ASP A 207 -5.19 -5.60 15.70
C ASP A 207 -6.00 -6.71 16.40
N GLU A 208 -5.57 -7.07 17.60
CA GLU A 208 -6.20 -8.06 18.48
C GLU A 208 -7.68 -7.75 18.81
N ASN A 209 -8.07 -6.48 18.76
CA ASN A 209 -9.42 -5.99 19.06
C ASN A 209 -10.29 -5.90 17.79
N GLY A 210 -9.74 -6.25 16.63
CA GLY A 210 -10.40 -6.10 15.33
C GLY A 210 -10.43 -4.66 14.82
N THR A 211 -9.61 -3.76 15.37
CA THR A 211 -9.46 -2.38 14.87
C THR A 211 -8.63 -2.38 13.61
N LEU A 212 -9.09 -1.70 12.56
CA LEU A 212 -8.34 -1.54 11.31
C LEU A 212 -7.13 -0.63 11.53
N GLN A 213 -5.94 -1.22 11.48
CA GLN A 213 -4.66 -0.51 11.60
C GLN A 213 -4.23 0.05 10.24
N GLN A 214 -4.34 -0.77 9.18
CA GLN A 214 -3.95 -0.39 7.83
C GLN A 214 -4.84 -1.06 6.78
N ARG A 215 -5.11 -0.33 5.70
CA ARG A 215 -5.71 -0.85 4.48
C ARG A 215 -4.88 -0.42 3.28
N ALA A 216 -4.43 -1.36 2.47
CA ALA A 216 -3.86 -1.10 1.15
C ALA A 216 -4.83 -1.59 0.06
N ALA A 217 -5.11 -0.76 -0.93
CA ALA A 217 -5.97 -1.07 -2.06
C ALA A 217 -5.22 -0.91 -3.38
N PHE A 218 -5.36 -1.87 -4.27
CA PHE A 218 -4.62 -1.96 -5.53
C PHE A 218 -5.59 -1.99 -6.72
N SER A 219 -5.36 -1.14 -7.70
CA SER A 219 -6.27 -1.01 -8.85
C SER A 219 -5.55 -0.54 -10.11
N ASP A 220 -6.31 -0.44 -11.20
CA ASP A 220 -5.82 -0.05 -12.52
C ASP A 220 -4.64 -0.93 -12.97
N TYR A 221 -4.85 -2.24 -12.93
CA TYR A 221 -3.83 -3.20 -13.34
C TYR A 221 -3.58 -3.14 -14.84
N ARG A 222 -2.32 -2.98 -15.24
CA ARG A 222 -1.89 -2.92 -16.64
C ARG A 222 -0.65 -3.80 -16.86
N PRO A 223 -0.47 -4.37 -18.06
CA PRO A 223 0.74 -5.10 -18.39
C PRO A 223 1.91 -4.14 -18.59
N VAL A 224 3.05 -4.45 -17.99
CA VAL A 224 4.33 -3.77 -18.17
C VAL A 224 5.34 -4.82 -18.57
N SER A 225 5.83 -4.78 -19.81
CA SER A 225 6.67 -5.85 -20.38
C SER A 225 6.08 -7.25 -20.19
N GLY A 226 4.75 -7.38 -20.28
CA GLY A 226 4.02 -8.65 -20.09
C GLY A 226 3.70 -9.02 -18.64
N ILE A 227 4.19 -8.28 -17.64
CA ILE A 227 3.94 -8.54 -16.22
C ILE A 227 2.84 -7.59 -15.73
N LEU A 228 1.78 -8.14 -15.13
CA LEU A 228 0.66 -7.35 -14.64
C LEU A 228 1.03 -6.59 -13.35
N ARG A 229 0.84 -5.27 -13.33
CA ARG A 229 1.16 -4.39 -12.20
C ARG A 229 0.02 -3.40 -11.91
N PRO A 230 -0.23 -3.01 -10.65
CA PRO A 230 -1.15 -1.93 -10.35
C PRO A 230 -0.56 -0.59 -10.81
N HIS A 231 -1.39 0.29 -11.35
CA HIS A 231 -1.02 1.68 -11.61
C HIS A 231 -1.61 2.66 -10.60
N LYS A 232 -2.42 2.15 -9.67
CA LYS A 232 -2.98 2.92 -8.57
C LYS A 232 -2.92 2.11 -7.28
N VAL A 233 -2.32 2.70 -6.25
CA VAL A 233 -2.24 2.15 -4.90
C VAL A 233 -2.79 3.19 -3.93
N GLU A 234 -3.63 2.77 -2.98
CA GLU A 234 -4.10 3.62 -1.89
C GLU A 234 -3.78 2.92 -0.57
N ILE A 235 -3.13 3.61 0.36
CA ILE A 235 -2.82 3.10 1.71
C ILE A 235 -3.51 4.04 2.70
N GLU A 236 -4.31 3.48 3.59
CA GLU A 236 -5.07 4.18 4.61
C GLU A 236 -4.67 3.66 5.98
N ARG A 237 -4.43 4.58 6.91
CA ARG A 237 -4.12 4.31 8.32
C ARG A 237 -5.05 5.15 9.18
N PRO A 238 -6.24 4.62 9.50
CA PRO A 238 -7.30 5.42 10.10
C PRO A 238 -6.94 6.03 11.46
N LEU A 239 -6.17 5.30 12.28
CA LEU A 239 -5.76 5.78 13.61
C LEU A 239 -4.81 6.98 13.54
N ASP A 240 -3.98 7.03 12.50
CA ASP A 240 -3.03 8.12 12.24
C ASP A 240 -3.64 9.21 11.33
N GLN A 241 -4.92 9.09 10.97
CA GLN A 241 -5.61 9.97 10.02
C GLN A 241 -4.82 10.19 8.72
N THR A 242 -4.06 9.17 8.31
CA THR A 242 -3.13 9.25 7.19
C THR A 242 -3.66 8.45 6.01
N ARG A 243 -3.57 9.04 4.82
CA ARG A 243 -3.86 8.37 3.56
C ARG A 243 -2.80 8.72 2.52
N VAL A 244 -2.28 7.70 1.85
CA VAL A 244 -1.30 7.83 0.78
C VAL A 244 -1.91 7.27 -0.50
N ALA A 245 -2.05 8.08 -1.53
CA ALA A 245 -2.52 7.64 -2.85
C ALA A 245 -1.39 7.78 -3.88
N VAL A 246 -1.01 6.66 -4.50
CA VAL A 246 0.04 6.59 -5.50
C VAL A 246 -0.58 6.34 -6.88
N LYS A 247 -0.23 7.18 -7.85
CA LYS A 247 -0.59 7.01 -9.26
C LYS A 247 0.67 6.87 -10.11
N ILE A 248 0.76 5.77 -10.84
CA ILE A 248 1.93 5.41 -11.65
C ILE A 248 1.56 5.58 -13.13
N ALA A 249 2.22 6.51 -13.81
CA ALA A 249 1.98 6.78 -15.23
C ALA A 249 3.00 6.10 -16.15
N LYS A 250 4.26 5.97 -15.72
CA LYS A 250 5.33 5.37 -16.53
C LYS A 250 6.26 4.49 -15.69
N VAL A 251 6.31 3.22 -16.04
CA VAL A 251 7.11 2.18 -15.40
C VAL A 251 7.82 1.36 -16.47
N GLU A 252 9.07 1.00 -16.19
CA GLU A 252 9.94 0.18 -17.02
C GLU A 252 10.49 -0.96 -16.14
N LEU A 253 10.53 -2.19 -16.67
CA LEU A 253 11.02 -3.37 -15.95
C LEU A 253 12.29 -3.90 -16.61
N ASN A 254 13.16 -4.53 -15.81
CA ASN A 254 14.37 -5.22 -16.26
C ASN A 254 15.28 -4.33 -17.11
N VAL A 255 15.34 -3.05 -16.74
CA VAL A 255 16.29 -2.07 -17.29
C VAL A 255 17.59 -2.10 -16.50
N GLU A 256 18.70 -1.79 -17.16
CA GLU A 256 19.99 -1.69 -16.48
C GLU A 256 19.97 -0.50 -15.49
N ILE A 257 20.25 -0.80 -14.23
CA ILE A 257 20.43 0.20 -13.16
C ILE A 257 21.78 -0.10 -12.52
N LYS A 258 22.67 0.89 -12.54
CA LYS A 258 23.98 0.79 -11.88
C LYS A 258 23.78 0.78 -10.36
N ASP A 259 24.57 -0.03 -9.66
CA ASP A 259 24.49 -0.11 -8.19
C ASP A 259 24.80 1.22 -7.52
N SER A 260 25.62 2.05 -8.16
CA SER A 260 25.90 3.42 -7.71
C SER A 260 24.67 4.34 -7.61
N LYS A 261 23.52 3.88 -8.10
CA LYS A 261 22.24 4.57 -7.89
C LYS A 261 21.77 4.47 -6.43
N PHE A 262 22.19 3.43 -5.71
CA PHE A 262 21.79 3.12 -4.34
C PHE A 262 22.87 3.44 -3.31
N ASP A 263 23.96 4.09 -3.73
CA ASP A 263 25.00 4.57 -2.83
C ASP A 263 24.48 5.75 -2.00
N VAL A 264 24.75 5.74 -0.70
CA VAL A 264 24.38 6.83 0.22
C VAL A 264 25.40 7.97 0.23
N GLU A 265 26.67 7.67 -0.07
CA GLU A 265 27.80 8.62 0.02
C GLU A 265 27.58 9.94 -0.74
N PRO A 266 27.02 9.96 -1.97
CA PRO A 266 26.76 11.20 -2.70
C PRO A 266 25.82 12.18 -1.98
N PHE A 267 25.10 11.71 -0.96
CA PHE A 267 24.13 12.47 -0.19
C PHE A 267 24.64 12.90 1.20
N LEU A 268 25.90 12.56 1.55
CA LEU A 268 26.53 12.74 2.86
C LEU A 268 27.79 13.63 2.81
N GLY A 269 27.69 14.82 2.19
CA GLY A 269 28.76 15.81 2.15
C GLY A 269 29.07 16.50 3.49
N GLU A 270 30.18 17.26 3.54
CA GLU A 270 30.72 17.87 4.77
C GLU A 270 29.78 18.88 5.46
N ASP A 271 28.92 19.56 4.70
CA ASP A 271 27.98 20.57 5.20
C ASP A 271 26.62 20.00 5.64
N ILE A 272 26.55 18.69 5.91
CA ILE A 272 25.30 17.98 6.16
C ILE A 272 25.30 17.46 7.59
N GLU A 273 24.29 17.84 8.36
CA GLU A 273 24.02 17.27 9.68
C GLU A 273 23.50 15.84 9.50
N ILE A 274 24.29 14.86 9.93
CA ILE A 274 23.89 13.45 9.93
C ILE A 274 23.26 13.15 11.29
N ILE A 275 21.99 12.80 11.28
CA ILE A 275 21.19 12.43 12.43
C ILE A 275 21.03 10.90 12.41
N PRO A 276 21.60 10.17 13.38
CA PRO A 276 21.37 8.73 13.49
C PRO A 276 19.89 8.43 13.73
N LEU A 277 19.34 7.44 13.02
CA LEU A 277 17.95 7.00 13.22
C LEU A 277 17.66 6.63 14.68
N SER A 278 18.62 6.01 15.36
CA SER A 278 18.50 5.62 16.78
C SER A 278 18.24 6.79 17.74
N GLU A 279 18.62 8.02 17.38
CA GLU A 279 18.36 9.20 18.21
C GLU A 279 16.90 9.66 18.17
N LEU A 280 16.11 9.15 17.22
CA LEU A 280 14.68 9.45 17.09
C LEU A 280 13.80 8.54 17.98
N THR A 281 14.35 7.43 18.50
CA THR A 281 13.63 6.47 19.35
C THR A 281 13.46 6.91 20.81
N GLU A 282 14.16 7.96 21.26
CA GLU A 282 14.18 8.41 22.66
C GLU A 282 13.26 9.61 22.98
N GLN A 283 12.39 10.01 22.05
CA GLN A 283 11.38 11.07 22.25
C GLN A 283 9.96 10.51 22.27
#